data_AF-A0A8C5A4E7-F1
#
_entry.id   AF-A0A8C5A4E7-F1
#
_cell.length_a   1.000
_cell.length_b   1.000
_cell.length_c   1.000
_cell.angle_alpha   90.00
_cell.angle_beta   90.00
_cell.angle_gamma   90.00
#
_symmetry.space_group_name_H-M   'P 1'
#
loop_
_entity.id
_entity.type
_entity.pdbx_description
1 polymer ?
#
loop_
_entity_poly.entity_id
_entity_poly.type
_entity_poly.pdbx_seq_one_letter_code
_entity_poly.pdbx_strand_id
1 'polypeptide(L)'
;MHALQAHTGTRTQARAHTHTNNLSLSLSLSLSLSLSLSLSLSQMLKYFAAFEVFFEENLPRLFRHFLANSLTPDLYLIDWIFTLYSKALPLDVACRVWDVFCRDGEESLFRTALGLLRLYQDVLLQMDFIHMAQFLTRLPPDLPPHLLFSSMASTPMVCSAGRWAQVRNSAPRGPRPVLRPPGGRGRY
;
A
#
# COMPACT_ATOMS: atom_id res chain seq x y z
N MET A 1 -40.77 39.69 52.54
CA MET A 1 -40.86 38.26 52.18
C MET A 1 -41.26 38.17 50.71
N HIS A 2 -40.32 37.85 49.81
CA HIS A 2 -40.45 37.40 48.40
C HIS A 2 -39.48 38.10 47.45
N ALA A 3 -38.23 37.61 47.41
CA ALA A 3 -37.33 37.83 46.28
C ALA A 3 -36.30 36.68 46.26
N LEU A 4 -36.71 35.49 45.80
CA LEU A 4 -35.80 34.36 45.52
C LEU A 4 -36.58 33.30 44.74
N GLN A 5 -36.63 33.42 43.40
CA GLN A 5 -36.93 32.31 42.46
C GLN A 5 -36.92 32.84 41.00
N ALA A 6 -35.75 32.96 40.37
CA ALA A 6 -35.70 33.18 38.91
C ALA A 6 -34.35 32.86 38.20
N HIS A 7 -33.39 32.14 38.80
CA HIS A 7 -32.04 32.00 38.21
C HIS A 7 -31.49 30.57 38.02
N THR A 8 -32.30 29.53 38.19
CA THR A 8 -31.82 28.13 38.11
C THR A 8 -32.09 27.41 36.78
N GLY A 9 -32.86 27.98 35.84
CA GLY A 9 -33.25 27.28 34.59
C GLY A 9 -32.28 27.41 33.40
N THR A 10 -31.49 28.48 33.32
CA THR A 10 -30.70 28.82 32.10
C THR A 10 -29.34 28.13 32.02
N ARG A 11 -28.80 27.64 33.15
CA ARG A 11 -27.43 27.09 33.22
C ARG A 11 -27.35 25.61 32.80
N THR A 12 -28.43 24.86 32.94
CA THR A 12 -28.54 23.44 32.59
C THR A 12 -28.72 23.23 31.08
N GLN A 13 -29.44 24.13 30.40
CA GLN A 13 -29.71 24.04 28.96
C GLN A 13 -28.46 24.40 28.12
N ALA A 14 -27.69 25.42 28.52
CA ALA A 14 -26.43 25.77 27.86
C ALA A 14 -25.40 24.63 27.92
N ARG A 15 -25.31 23.92 29.06
CA ARG A 15 -24.34 22.82 29.27
C ARG A 15 -24.71 21.57 28.46
N ALA A 16 -26.01 21.29 28.31
CA ALA A 16 -26.50 20.20 27.47
C ALA A 16 -26.22 20.45 25.97
N HIS A 17 -26.46 21.68 25.48
CA HIS A 17 -26.20 22.05 24.08
C HIS A 17 -24.70 22.03 23.70
N THR A 18 -23.80 22.44 24.61
CA THR A 18 -22.36 22.32 24.36
C THR A 18 -21.86 20.87 24.31
N HIS A 19 -22.46 19.98 25.11
CA HIS A 19 -22.09 18.56 25.12
C HIS A 19 -22.58 17.83 23.86
N THR A 20 -23.81 18.11 23.40
CA THR A 20 -24.35 17.53 22.15
C THR A 20 -23.60 18.03 20.92
N ASN A 21 -23.19 19.30 20.89
CA ASN A 21 -22.39 19.85 19.80
C ASN A 21 -20.98 19.23 19.75
N ASN A 22 -20.32 19.06 20.90
CA ASN A 22 -19.00 18.42 20.95
C ASN A 22 -19.05 16.93 20.58
N LEU A 23 -20.09 16.21 21.00
CA LEU A 23 -20.31 14.81 20.58
C LEU A 23 -20.59 14.71 19.07
N SER A 24 -21.41 15.62 18.52
CA SER A 24 -21.72 15.65 17.08
C SER A 24 -20.48 15.95 16.24
N LEU A 25 -19.65 16.90 16.66
CA LEU A 25 -18.38 17.21 16.01
C LEU A 25 -17.39 16.03 16.10
N SER A 26 -17.28 15.40 17.27
CA SER A 26 -16.42 14.23 17.48
C SER A 26 -16.84 13.04 16.60
N LEU A 27 -18.15 12.76 16.52
CA LEU A 27 -18.69 11.72 15.64
C LEU A 27 -18.45 12.05 14.16
N SER A 28 -18.65 13.31 13.76
CA SER A 28 -18.41 13.77 12.38
C SER A 28 -16.93 13.63 11.97
N LEU A 29 -16.01 14.02 12.86
CA LEU A 29 -14.55 13.85 12.66
C LEU A 29 -14.17 12.37 12.60
N SER A 30 -14.67 11.56 13.52
CA SER A 30 -14.42 10.11 13.53
C SER A 30 -14.94 9.42 12.27
N LEU A 31 -16.14 9.80 11.80
CA LEU A 31 -16.72 9.28 10.58
C LEU A 31 -15.92 9.73 9.35
N SER A 32 -15.51 11.00 9.29
CA SER A 32 -14.70 11.55 8.20
C SER A 32 -13.32 10.90 8.11
N LEU A 33 -12.67 10.67 9.27
CA LEU A 33 -11.41 9.96 9.36
C LEU A 33 -11.56 8.50 8.95
N SER A 34 -12.59 7.81 9.47
CA SER A 34 -12.90 6.42 9.10
C SER A 34 -13.21 6.28 7.62
N LEU A 35 -13.92 7.24 7.04
CA LEU A 35 -14.22 7.27 5.60
C LEU A 35 -12.96 7.54 4.77
N SER A 36 -12.09 8.46 5.20
CA SER A 36 -10.81 8.75 4.53
C SER A 36 -9.85 7.56 4.60
N LEU A 37 -9.78 6.88 5.74
CA LEU A 37 -9.02 5.64 5.92
C LEU A 37 -9.60 4.48 5.09
N SER A 38 -10.93 4.34 5.07
CA SER A 38 -11.61 3.33 4.25
C SER A 38 -11.42 3.58 2.74
N LEU A 39 -11.48 4.85 2.31
CA LEU A 39 -11.25 5.25 0.93
C LEU A 39 -9.80 4.99 0.51
N SER A 40 -8.83 5.36 1.36
CA SER A 40 -7.41 5.12 1.09
C SER A 40 -7.07 3.63 1.06
N LEU A 41 -7.64 2.82 1.96
CA LEU A 41 -7.49 1.36 1.93
C LEU A 41 -8.11 0.76 0.65
N SER A 42 -9.31 1.19 0.28
CA SER A 42 -9.99 0.71 -0.94
C SER A 42 -9.22 1.08 -2.22
N GLN A 43 -8.57 2.24 -2.24
CA GLN A 43 -7.67 2.64 -3.33
C GLN A 43 -6.41 1.78 -3.36
N MET A 44 -5.82 1.52 -2.19
CA MET A 44 -4.63 0.70 -2.04
C MET A 44 -4.85 -0.75 -2.51
N LEU A 45 -6.01 -1.35 -2.23
CA LEU A 45 -6.34 -2.68 -2.73
C LEU A 45 -6.35 -2.75 -4.27
N LYS A 46 -6.83 -1.70 -4.96
CA LYS A 46 -6.76 -1.62 -6.42
C LYS A 46 -5.32 -1.51 -6.91
N TYR A 47 -4.49 -0.76 -6.20
CA TYR A 47 -3.06 -0.66 -6.49
C TYR A 47 -2.35 -2.00 -6.34
N PHE A 48 -2.65 -2.77 -5.30
CA PHE A 48 -2.11 -4.12 -5.12
C PHE A 48 -2.54 -5.06 -6.25
N ALA A 49 -3.84 -5.09 -6.56
CA ALA A 49 -4.34 -5.94 -7.63
C ALA A 49 -3.72 -5.58 -9.00
N ALA A 50 -3.51 -4.29 -9.29
CA ALA A 50 -2.81 -3.86 -10.49
C ALA A 50 -1.33 -4.24 -10.45
N PHE A 51 -0.66 -3.99 -9.32
CA PHE A 51 0.74 -4.34 -9.11
C PHE A 51 1.00 -5.82 -9.31
N GLU A 52 0.16 -6.70 -8.77
CA GLU A 52 0.29 -8.16 -8.94
C GLU A 52 0.23 -8.58 -10.40
N VAL A 53 -0.63 -7.95 -11.23
CA VAL A 53 -0.67 -8.22 -12.68
C VAL A 53 0.68 -7.89 -13.32
N PHE A 54 1.23 -6.70 -13.04
CA PHE A 54 2.54 -6.33 -13.60
C PHE A 54 3.69 -7.15 -13.00
N PHE A 55 3.57 -7.59 -11.75
CA PHE A 55 4.57 -8.41 -11.09
C PHE A 55 4.62 -9.82 -11.70
N GLU A 56 3.46 -10.44 -11.93
CA GLU A 56 3.34 -11.73 -12.61
C GLU A 56 3.92 -11.69 -14.03
N GLU A 57 3.61 -10.63 -14.79
CA GLU A 57 4.07 -10.47 -16.17
C GLU A 57 5.59 -10.20 -16.27
N ASN A 58 6.12 -9.32 -15.40
CA ASN A 58 7.53 -8.92 -15.46
C ASN A 58 8.46 -9.95 -14.82
N LEU A 59 8.05 -10.58 -13.71
CA LEU A 59 8.89 -11.45 -12.88
C LEU A 59 8.14 -12.76 -12.52
N PRO A 60 7.69 -13.56 -13.49
CA PRO A 60 6.80 -14.70 -13.26
C PRO A 60 7.40 -15.78 -12.34
N ARG A 61 8.73 -15.95 -12.36
CA ARG A 61 9.42 -16.89 -11.46
C ARG A 61 9.35 -16.43 -10.01
N LEU A 62 9.63 -15.15 -9.77
CA LEU A 62 9.61 -14.56 -8.44
C LEU A 62 8.18 -14.46 -7.89
N PHE A 63 7.22 -14.08 -8.73
CA PHE A 63 5.82 -14.02 -8.36
C PHE A 63 5.29 -15.37 -7.86
N ARG A 64 5.58 -16.47 -8.57
CA ARG A 64 5.21 -17.82 -8.12
C ARG A 64 5.85 -18.21 -6.80
N HIS A 65 7.11 -17.80 -6.58
CA HIS A 65 7.80 -18.03 -5.31
C HIS A 65 7.12 -17.29 -4.16
N PHE A 66 6.70 -16.03 -4.37
CA PHE A 66 5.97 -15.25 -3.38
C PHE A 66 4.62 -15.89 -3.05
N LEU A 67 3.87 -16.34 -4.06
CA LEU A 67 2.61 -17.07 -3.87
C LEU A 67 2.81 -18.36 -3.08
N ALA A 68 3.84 -19.16 -3.40
CA ALA A 68 4.14 -20.40 -2.70
C ALA A 68 4.50 -20.18 -1.22
N ASN A 69 5.11 -19.04 -0.91
CA ASN A 69 5.49 -18.65 0.45
C ASN A 69 4.42 -17.78 1.16
N SER A 70 3.25 -17.58 0.56
CA SER A 70 2.19 -16.69 1.08
C SER A 70 2.67 -15.26 1.40
N LEU A 71 3.66 -14.75 0.66
CA LEU A 71 4.18 -13.40 0.83
C LEU A 71 3.37 -12.42 -0.01
N THR A 72 2.59 -11.59 0.67
CA THR A 72 1.67 -10.66 0.03
C THR A 72 2.25 -9.24 -0.09
N PRO A 73 1.87 -8.44 -1.10
CA PRO A 73 2.41 -7.11 -1.32
C PRO A 73 2.20 -6.13 -0.16
N ASP A 74 1.16 -6.30 0.66
CA ASP A 74 0.88 -5.42 1.80
C ASP A 74 2.03 -5.36 2.82
N LEU A 75 2.84 -6.43 2.94
CA LEU A 75 3.93 -6.51 3.90
C LEU A 75 5.10 -5.56 3.63
N TYR A 76 5.32 -5.18 2.36
CA TYR A 76 6.47 -4.34 1.97
C TYR A 76 6.05 -3.12 1.15
N LEU A 77 5.04 -3.27 0.27
CA LEU A 77 4.66 -2.24 -0.68
C LEU A 77 3.96 -1.07 -0.01
N ILE A 78 3.25 -1.28 1.11
CA ILE A 78 2.61 -0.21 1.88
C ILE A 78 3.64 0.84 2.28
N ASP A 79 4.64 0.42 3.03
CA ASP A 79 5.69 1.31 3.54
C ASP A 79 6.44 1.99 2.40
N TRP A 80 6.74 1.27 1.32
CA TRP A 80 7.44 1.83 0.17
C TRP A 80 6.66 2.96 -0.50
N ILE A 81 5.37 2.78 -0.75
CA ILE A 81 4.54 3.77 -1.44
C ILE A 81 4.18 4.93 -0.50
N PHE A 82 3.75 4.67 0.73
CA PHE A 82 3.35 5.72 1.68
C PHE A 82 4.51 6.64 2.07
N THR A 83 5.72 6.10 2.20
CA THR A 83 6.90 6.91 2.51
C THR A 83 7.64 7.42 1.27
N LEU A 84 7.09 7.17 0.07
CA LEU A 84 7.75 7.44 -1.21
C LEU A 84 9.20 6.94 -1.20
N TYR A 85 9.44 5.75 -0.68
CA TYR A 85 10.75 5.11 -0.55
C TYR A 85 11.75 5.78 0.40
N SER A 86 11.44 6.90 1.06
CA SER A 86 12.37 7.60 1.97
C SER A 86 12.82 6.77 3.18
N LYS A 87 11.99 5.83 3.63
CA LYS A 87 12.33 4.89 4.71
C LYS A 87 13.12 3.68 4.20
N ALA A 88 12.89 3.29 2.95
CA ALA A 88 13.38 2.04 2.38
C ALA A 88 14.71 2.19 1.65
N LEU A 89 14.99 3.38 1.10
CA LEU A 89 16.16 3.68 0.28
C LEU A 89 17.00 4.80 0.90
N PRO A 90 18.32 4.84 0.61
CA PRO A 90 19.14 6.01 0.86
C PRO A 90 18.53 7.29 0.26
N LEU A 91 18.66 8.42 0.96
CA LEU A 91 17.98 9.67 0.60
C LEU A 91 18.31 10.14 -0.82
N ASP A 92 19.56 10.01 -1.24
CA ASP A 92 20.03 10.36 -2.59
C ASP A 92 19.34 9.53 -3.68
N VAL A 93 19.11 8.23 -3.43
CA VAL A 93 18.33 7.36 -4.32
C VAL A 93 16.86 7.75 -4.29
N ALA A 94 16.29 7.96 -3.10
CA ALA A 94 14.89 8.33 -2.93
C ALA A 94 14.56 9.64 -3.67
N CYS A 95 15.42 10.66 -3.58
CA CYS A 95 15.26 11.91 -4.33
C CYS A 95 15.18 11.68 -5.85
N ARG A 96 16.01 10.80 -6.41
CA ARG A 96 15.94 10.48 -7.85
C ARG A 96 14.67 9.73 -8.22
N VAL A 97 14.16 8.87 -7.34
CA VAL A 97 12.84 8.24 -7.52
C VAL A 97 11.75 9.30 -7.51
N TRP A 98 11.86 10.32 -6.66
CA TRP A 98 10.91 11.44 -6.62
C TRP A 98 10.95 12.27 -7.90
N ASP A 99 12.12 12.51 -8.48
CA ASP A 99 12.24 13.22 -9.77
C ASP A 99 11.48 12.47 -10.88
N VAL A 100 11.63 11.15 -10.93
CA VAL A 100 10.89 10.30 -11.88
C VAL A 100 9.39 10.28 -11.57
N PHE A 101 9.00 10.30 -10.30
CA PHE A 101 7.60 10.41 -9.88
C PHE A 101 6.97 11.73 -10.30
N CYS A 102 7.66 12.86 -10.14
CA CYS A 102 7.19 14.15 -10.60
C CYS A 102 7.01 14.20 -12.13
N ARG A 103 7.83 13.44 -12.88
CA ARG A 103 7.77 13.37 -14.35
C ARG A 103 6.69 12.41 -14.88
N ASP A 104 6.65 11.19 -14.35
CA ASP A 104 5.87 10.06 -14.90
C ASP A 104 4.60 9.77 -14.06
N GLY A 105 4.45 10.41 -12.89
CA GLY A 105 3.36 10.19 -11.95
C GLY A 105 3.50 8.92 -11.12
N GLU A 106 2.40 8.52 -10.47
CA GLU A 106 2.35 7.40 -9.51
C GLU A 106 2.76 6.04 -10.09
N GLU A 107 2.62 5.83 -11.40
CA GLU A 107 3.06 4.60 -12.09
C GLU A 107 4.54 4.32 -11.82
N SER A 108 5.36 5.36 -11.77
CA SER A 108 6.80 5.24 -11.52
C SER A 108 7.14 4.63 -10.17
N LEU A 109 6.29 4.81 -9.14
CA LEU A 109 6.50 4.22 -7.82
C LEU A 109 6.38 2.70 -7.94
N PHE A 110 5.33 2.20 -8.58
CA PHE A 110 5.17 0.75 -8.81
C PHE A 110 6.25 0.18 -9.74
N ARG A 111 6.69 0.96 -10.74
CA ARG A 111 7.86 0.60 -11.56
C ARG A 111 9.14 0.49 -10.72
N THR A 112 9.32 1.36 -9.73
CA THR A 112 10.43 1.33 -8.77
C THR A 112 10.36 0.08 -7.89
N ALA A 113 9.18 -0.27 -7.37
CA ALA A 113 8.98 -1.51 -6.61
C ALA A 113 9.36 -2.76 -7.43
N LEU A 114 8.89 -2.85 -8.68
CA LEU A 114 9.26 -3.96 -9.58
C LEU A 114 10.76 -3.95 -9.91
N GLY A 115 11.36 -2.76 -10.07
CA GLY A 115 12.80 -2.61 -10.27
C GLY A 115 13.62 -3.14 -9.10
N LEU A 116 13.19 -2.89 -7.86
CA LEU A 116 13.81 -3.45 -6.65
C LEU A 116 13.67 -4.96 -6.58
N LEU A 117 12.47 -5.48 -6.84
CA LEU A 117 12.23 -6.92 -6.86
C LEU A 117 13.07 -7.63 -7.93
N ARG A 118 13.24 -6.99 -9.10
CA ARG A 118 14.09 -7.50 -10.16
C ARG A 118 15.57 -7.48 -9.79
N LEU A 119 16.03 -6.39 -9.19
CA LEU A 119 17.42 -6.24 -8.75
C LEU A 119 17.82 -7.34 -7.76
N TYR A 120 16.91 -7.69 -6.84
CA TYR A 120 17.16 -8.70 -5.81
C TYR A 120 16.53 -10.06 -6.12
N GLN A 121 16.09 -10.29 -7.36
CA GLN A 121 15.35 -11.50 -7.72
C GLN A 121 16.09 -12.79 -7.34
N ASP A 122 17.38 -12.88 -7.65
CA ASP A 122 18.17 -14.10 -7.43
C ASP A 122 18.37 -14.40 -5.93
N VAL A 123 18.44 -13.35 -5.10
CA VAL A 123 18.54 -13.46 -3.65
C VAL A 123 17.20 -13.87 -3.05
N LEU A 124 16.11 -13.21 -3.47
CA LEU A 124 14.76 -13.47 -2.96
C LEU A 124 14.28 -14.90 -3.30
N LEU A 125 14.65 -15.44 -4.46
CA LEU A 125 14.31 -16.82 -4.85
C LEU A 125 14.92 -17.89 -3.94
N GLN A 126 15.95 -17.55 -3.17
CA GLN A 126 16.63 -18.47 -2.26
C GLN A 126 16.11 -18.35 -0.81
N MET A 127 15.26 -17.37 -0.53
CA MET A 127 14.74 -17.07 0.80
C MET A 127 13.38 -17.70 1.04
N ASP A 128 13.11 -18.07 2.29
CA ASP A 128 11.78 -18.43 2.77
C ASP A 128 10.94 -17.18 3.12
N PHE A 129 9.69 -17.38 3.53
CA PHE A 129 8.78 -16.30 3.93
C PHE A 129 9.42 -15.31 4.93
N ILE A 130 10.04 -15.81 6.01
CA ILE A 130 10.55 -14.97 7.10
C ILE A 130 11.70 -14.10 6.58
N HIS A 131 12.66 -14.71 5.89
CA HIS A 131 13.84 -14.01 5.39
C HIS A 131 13.46 -13.00 4.30
N MET A 132 12.54 -13.36 3.39
CA MET A 132 12.03 -12.41 2.39
C MET A 132 11.33 -11.21 3.04
N ALA A 133 10.43 -11.45 3.99
CA ALA A 133 9.72 -10.37 4.68
C ALA A 133 10.68 -9.43 5.41
N GLN A 134 11.69 -9.97 6.10
CA GLN A 134 12.72 -9.18 6.77
C GLN A 134 13.59 -8.40 5.78
N PHE A 135 13.96 -9.01 4.66
CA PHE A 135 14.78 -8.36 3.64
C PHE A 135 14.04 -7.20 2.95
N LEU A 136 12.79 -7.42 2.55
CA LEU A 136 11.98 -6.40 1.85
C LEU A 136 11.58 -5.23 2.75
N THR A 137 11.45 -5.47 4.06
CA THR A 137 11.17 -4.40 5.04
C THR A 137 12.42 -3.64 5.47
N ARG A 138 13.61 -4.19 5.23
CA ARG A 138 14.91 -3.58 5.54
C ARG A 138 15.92 -3.87 4.43
N LEU A 139 15.78 -3.12 3.33
CA LEU A 139 16.68 -3.26 2.19
C LEU A 139 18.13 -2.86 2.55
N PRO A 140 19.13 -3.45 1.88
CA PRO A 140 20.53 -3.08 2.09
C PRO A 140 20.77 -1.58 1.81
N PRO A 141 21.53 -0.87 2.67
CA PRO A 141 21.78 0.56 2.52
C PRO A 141 22.74 0.88 1.36
N ASP A 142 23.51 -0.10 0.90
CA ASP A 142 24.50 -0.01 -0.18
C ASP A 142 23.89 -0.23 -1.57
N LEU A 143 22.62 0.13 -1.77
CA LEU A 143 21.94 0.01 -3.05
C LEU A 143 22.54 0.97 -4.09
N PRO A 144 23.20 0.47 -5.15
CA PRO A 144 23.76 1.33 -6.17
C PRO A 144 22.63 1.90 -7.06
N PRO A 145 22.47 3.24 -7.14
CA PRO A 145 21.34 3.84 -7.85
C PRO A 145 21.23 3.38 -9.31
N HIS A 146 22.36 3.29 -10.01
CA HIS A 146 22.40 2.94 -11.43
C HIS A 146 21.81 1.55 -11.72
N LEU A 147 22.01 0.56 -10.85
CA LEU A 147 21.43 -0.77 -11.03
C LEU A 147 19.91 -0.73 -10.83
N LEU A 148 19.43 0.02 -9.84
CA LEU A 148 17.99 0.22 -9.65
C LEU A 148 17.35 0.86 -10.88
N PHE A 149 17.90 1.98 -11.37
CA PHE A 149 17.34 2.67 -12.54
C PHE A 149 17.46 1.83 -13.83
N SER A 150 18.51 1.03 -13.97
CA SER A 150 18.62 0.05 -15.07
C SER A 150 17.53 -1.02 -14.99
N SER A 151 17.29 -1.56 -13.79
CA SER A 151 16.21 -2.52 -13.54
C SER A 151 14.84 -1.90 -13.77
N MET A 152 14.62 -0.65 -13.36
CA MET A 152 13.39 0.11 -13.62
C MET A 152 13.15 0.33 -15.11
N ALA A 153 14.18 0.71 -15.87
CA ALA A 153 14.08 0.90 -17.32
C ALA A 153 13.74 -0.41 -18.04
N SER A 154 14.17 -1.54 -17.49
CA SER A 154 13.90 -2.87 -18.03
C SER A 154 12.50 -3.40 -17.67
N THR A 155 11.72 -2.68 -16.86
CA THR A 155 10.38 -3.08 -16.39
C THR A 155 9.29 -2.33 -17.17
N PRO A 156 8.76 -2.92 -18.25
CA PRO A 156 7.61 -2.35 -18.96
C PRO A 156 6.36 -2.29 -18.06
N MET A 157 5.72 -1.12 -18.04
CA MET A 157 4.43 -0.88 -17.38
C MET A 157 3.27 -0.93 -18.39
N VAL A 158 3.41 -1.83 -19.37
CA VAL A 158 2.40 -2.18 -20.36
C VAL A 158 2.32 -3.70 -20.38
N CYS A 159 1.12 -4.24 -20.22
CA CYS A 159 0.88 -5.69 -20.31
C CYS A 159 -0.26 -5.98 -21.29
N SER A 160 -0.58 -7.26 -21.48
CA SER A 160 -1.69 -7.73 -22.31
C SER A 160 -3.05 -7.12 -21.92
N ALA A 161 -3.23 -6.78 -20.63
CA ALA A 161 -4.42 -6.12 -20.10
C ALA A 161 -4.42 -4.58 -20.28
N GLY A 162 -3.38 -4.01 -20.88
CA GLY A 162 -3.26 -2.58 -21.18
C GLY A 162 -2.17 -1.86 -20.39
N ARG A 163 -2.25 -0.53 -20.37
CA ARG A 163 -1.34 0.33 -19.60
C ARG A 163 -1.72 0.36 -18.12
N TRP A 164 -0.78 0.71 -17.24
CA TRP A 164 -1.00 0.84 -15.80
C TRP A 164 -2.34 1.47 -15.40
N ALA A 165 -2.66 2.64 -15.95
CA ALA A 165 -3.90 3.36 -15.63
C ALA A 165 -5.17 2.57 -15.97
N GLN A 166 -5.15 1.81 -17.07
CA GLN A 166 -6.28 0.97 -17.49
C GLN A 166 -6.43 -0.22 -16.55
N VAL A 167 -5.33 -0.92 -16.29
CA VAL A 167 -5.30 -2.09 -15.39
C VAL A 167 -5.79 -1.73 -13.99
N ARG A 168 -5.30 -0.62 -13.42
CA ARG A 168 -5.74 -0.10 -12.12
C ARG A 168 -7.24 0.21 -12.08
N ASN A 169 -7.77 0.80 -13.15
CA ASN A 169 -9.20 1.15 -13.21
C ASN A 169 -10.09 -0.10 -13.38
N SER A 170 -9.58 -1.14 -14.04
CA SER A 170 -10.26 -2.44 -14.21
C SER A 170 -10.09 -3.39 -13.02
N ALA A 171 -9.17 -3.10 -12.09
CA ALA A 171 -8.88 -3.98 -10.97
C ALA A 171 -10.12 -4.18 -10.07
N PRO A 172 -10.48 -5.44 -9.72
CA PRO A 172 -11.62 -5.71 -8.86
C PRO A 172 -11.40 -5.09 -7.47
N ARG A 173 -12.48 -4.62 -6.85
CA ARG A 173 -12.44 -3.91 -5.56
C ARG A 173 -12.17 -4.80 -4.33
N GLY A 174 -11.73 -6.04 -4.53
CA GLY A 174 -11.59 -7.04 -3.47
C GLY A 174 -10.32 -7.89 -3.58
N PRO A 175 -9.86 -8.49 -2.47
CA PRO A 175 -8.72 -9.39 -2.48
C PRO A 175 -8.97 -10.55 -3.45
N ARG A 176 -7.98 -10.91 -4.27
CA ARG A 176 -8.06 -12.15 -5.05
C ARG A 176 -8.23 -13.32 -4.06
N PRO A 177 -9.16 -14.27 -4.32
CA PRO A 177 -9.23 -15.46 -3.50
C PRO A 177 -7.87 -16.17 -3.56
N VAL A 178 -7.30 -16.46 -2.39
CA VAL A 178 -6.06 -17.22 -2.26
C VAL A 178 -6.22 -18.49 -3.08
N LEU A 179 -5.43 -18.62 -4.15
CA LEU A 179 -5.40 -19.83 -4.97
C LEU A 179 -4.95 -20.98 -4.07
N ARG A 180 -5.91 -21.77 -3.57
CA ARG A 180 -5.60 -23.04 -2.92
C ARG A 180 -4.78 -23.86 -3.92
N PRO A 181 -3.63 -24.42 -3.53
CA PRO A 181 -2.94 -25.37 -4.39
C PRO A 181 -3.92 -26.50 -4.73
N PRO A 182 -3.91 -27.02 -5.98
CA PRO A 182 -4.79 -28.12 -6.36
C PRO A 182 -4.56 -29.27 -5.38
N GLY A 183 -5.63 -29.63 -4.66
CA GLY A 183 -5.59 -30.69 -3.66
C GLY A 183 -4.95 -31.94 -4.25
N GLY A 184 -3.80 -32.31 -3.67
CA GLY A 184 -3.20 -33.62 -3.92
C GLY A 184 -4.24 -34.69 -3.61
N ARG A 185 -4.56 -35.49 -4.62
CA ARG A 185 -5.36 -36.69 -4.45
C ARG A 185 -4.66 -37.57 -3.43
N GLY A 186 -5.19 -37.62 -2.20
CA GLY A 186 -4.87 -38.67 -1.26
C GLY A 186 -5.36 -39.99 -1.84
N ARG A 187 -4.43 -40.75 -2.44
CA ARG A 187 -4.53 -42.20 -2.46
C ARG A 187 -3.98 -42.68 -1.13
N TYR A 188 -4.83 -43.11 -0.22
CA TYR A 188 -4.65 -44.27 0.65
C TYR A 188 -6.04 -44.73 1.08
#